data_AF-A0A7C4PBF7-F1
#
_entry.id   AF-A0A7C4PBF7-F1
#
_cell.length_a   1.000
_cell.length_b   1.000
_cell.length_c   1.000
_cell.angle_alpha   90.00
_cell.angle_beta   90.00
_cell.angle_gamma   90.00
#
_symmetry.space_group_name_H-M   'P 1'
#
loop_
_entity.id
_entity.type
_entity.pdbx_description
1 polymer ?
#
loop_
_entity_poly.entity_id
_entity_poly.type
_entity_poly.pdbx_seq_one_letter_code
_entity_poly.pdbx_strand_id
1 'polypeptide(L)' 'MTRSRLEPVVKVARTIRQYLWGIVNANSLGATNAKSESANAMIQKLKARACGFRNRSRFKMAILFHLGGLSLLLDGLT' A
#
# COMPACT_ATOMS: atom_id res chain seq x y z
N MET A 1 5.30 22.64 21.01
CA MET A 1 3.85 22.91 21.13
C MET A 1 3.30 23.23 19.75
N THR A 2 2.30 22.49 19.26
CA THR A 2 1.68 22.82 17.96
C THR A 2 0.78 24.03 18.14
N ARG A 3 1.08 25.14 17.46
CA ARG A 3 0.30 26.41 17.56
C ARG A 3 -1.00 26.41 16.74
N SER A 4 -1.24 25.36 15.95
CA SER A 4 -2.45 25.23 15.13
C SER A 4 -3.67 24.89 15.99
N ARG A 5 -4.81 25.51 15.70
CA ARG A 5 -6.12 25.20 16.31
C ARG A 5 -6.91 24.15 15.53
N LEU A 6 -6.42 23.72 14.38
CA LEU A 6 -7.05 22.68 13.56
C LEU A 6 -6.68 21.30 14.09
N GLU A 7 -7.67 20.55 14.58
CA GLU A 7 -7.46 19.19 15.11
C GLU A 7 -6.70 18.26 14.16
N PRO A 8 -6.98 18.21 12.83
CA PRO A 8 -6.24 17.35 11.91
C PRO A 8 -4.74 17.69 11.88
N VAL A 9 -4.40 18.99 11.91
CA VAL A 9 -3.00 19.46 11.90
C VAL A 9 -2.29 19.10 13.19
N VAL A 10 -2.97 19.27 14.34
CA VAL A 10 -2.43 18.87 15.64
C VAL A 10 -2.17 17.36 15.68
N LYS A 11 -3.07 16.54 15.13
CA LYS A 11 -2.91 15.09 15.04
C LYS A 11 -1.68 14.71 14.21
N VAL A 12 -1.53 15.27 13.01
CA VAL A 12 -0.36 15.03 12.14
C VAL A 12 0.93 15.43 12.85
N ALA A 13 0.98 16.61 13.48
CA ALA A 13 2.15 17.06 14.23
C ALA A 13 2.51 16.11 15.39
N ARG A 14 1.52 15.58 16.10
CA ARG A 14 1.73 14.57 17.15
C ARG A 14 2.29 13.27 16.57
N THR A 15 1.77 12.80 15.44
CA THR A 15 2.29 11.61 14.74
C THR A 15 3.73 11.80 14.29
N ILE A 16 4.07 12.94 13.68
CA ILE A 16 5.46 13.24 13.28
C ILE A 16 6.39 13.22 14.50
N ARG A 17 5.97 13.86 15.61
CA ARG A 17 6.77 13.88 16.84
C ARG A 17 7.00 12.47 17.41
N GLN A 18 5.97 11.62 17.37
CA GLN A 18 6.04 10.25 17.86
C GLN A 18 7.04 9.40 17.05
N TYR A 19 7.11 9.60 15.73
CA TYR A 19 7.93 8.79 14.82
C TYR A 19 9.18 9.52 14.29
N LEU A 20 9.54 10.67 14.88
CA LEU A 20 10.59 11.56 14.37
C LEU A 20 11.92 10.82 14.14
N TRP A 21 12.35 10.00 15.09
CA TRP A 21 13.59 9.24 14.98
C TRP A 21 13.54 8.20 13.85
N GLY A 22 12.38 7.60 13.60
CA GLY A 22 12.20 6.70 12.45
C GLY A 22 12.35 7.43 11.12
N ILE A 23 11.83 8.66 11.03
CA ILE A 23 11.94 9.50 9.82
C ILE A 23 13.41 9.87 9.57
N VAL A 24 14.13 10.32 10.59
CA VAL A 24 15.55 10.69 10.50
C VAL A 24 16.41 9.47 10.12
N ASN A 25 16.17 8.32 10.75
CA ASN A 25 16.89 7.09 10.44
C ASN A 25 16.63 6.62 9.01
N ALA A 26 15.38 6.68 8.54
CA ALA A 26 15.05 6.31 7.17
C ALA A 26 15.80 7.19 6.15
N ASN A 27 15.92 8.49 6.41
CA ASN A 27 16.69 9.39 5.54
C ASN A 27 18.19 9.06 5.57
N SER A 28 18.78 8.93 6.75
CA SER A 28 20.21 8.62 6.93
C SER A 28 20.61 7.28 6.30
N LEU A 29 19.75 6.27 6.42
CA LEU A 29 19.96 4.93 5.85
C LEU A 29 19.52 4.81 4.39
N GLY A 30 18.98 5.87 3.77
CA GLY A 30 18.44 5.82 2.42
C GLY A 30 17.26 4.85 2.24
N ALA A 31 16.53 4.56 3.31
CA ALA A 31 15.39 3.65 3.27
C ALA A 31 14.23 4.29 2.50
N THR A 32 13.70 3.56 1.50
CA THR A 32 12.60 4.02 0.65
C THR A 32 11.47 3.00 0.60
N ASN A 33 10.23 3.49 0.69
CA ASN A 33 9.03 2.66 0.56
C ASN A 33 8.51 2.59 -0.89
N ALA A 34 9.24 3.14 -1.87
CA ALA A 34 8.78 3.27 -3.25
C ALA A 34 8.31 1.94 -3.88
N LYS A 35 9.00 0.83 -3.59
CA LYS A 35 8.59 -0.51 -4.07
C LYS A 35 7.24 -0.94 -3.49
N SER A 36 7.02 -0.74 -2.20
CA SER A 36 5.76 -1.10 -1.54
C SER A 36 4.61 -0.19 -2.00
N GLU A 37 4.88 1.10 -2.19
CA GLU A 37 3.89 2.05 -2.71
C GLU A 37 3.51 1.75 -4.15
N SER A 38 4.49 1.39 -4.99
CA SER A 38 4.25 0.91 -6.36
C SER A 38 3.35 -0.33 -6.35
N ALA A 39 3.65 -1.32 -5.50
CA ALA A 39 2.80 -2.51 -5.34
C ALA A 39 1.38 -2.15 -4.87
N ASN A 40 1.26 -1.28 -3.86
CA ASN A 40 -0.04 -0.84 -3.36
C ASN A 40 -0.84 -0.08 -4.45
N ALA A 41 -0.19 0.77 -5.24
CA ALA A 41 -0.80 1.48 -6.35
C ALA A 41 -1.31 0.52 -7.44
N MET A 42 -0.53 -0.52 -7.79
CA MET A 42 -0.97 -1.56 -8.73
C MET A 42 -2.21 -2.31 -8.23
N ILE A 43 -2.27 -2.64 -6.94
CA ILE A 43 -3.44 -3.28 -6.32
C ILE A 43 -4.67 -2.37 -6.37
N GLN A 44 -4.52 -1.08 -6.03
CA GLN A 44 -5.64 -0.13 -6.13
C GLN A 44 -6.10 0.05 -7.58
N LYS A 45 -5.16 0.09 -8.53
CA LYS A 45 -5.48 0.15 -9.97
C LYS A 45 -6.27 -1.06 -10.43
N LEU A 46 -5.90 -2.27 -9.97
CA LEU A 46 -6.64 -3.49 -10.25
C LEU A 46 -8.08 -3.42 -9.69
N LYS A 47 -8.24 -2.95 -8.45
CA LYS A 47 -9.55 -2.74 -7.83
C LYS A 47 -10.40 -1.73 -8.60
N ALA A 48 -9.82 -0.61 -9.00
CA ALA A 48 -10.52 0.42 -9.77
C ALA A 48 -10.97 -0.09 -11.15
N ARG A 49 -10.09 -0.81 -11.87
CA ARG A 49 -10.40 -1.42 -13.18
C ARG A 49 -11.53 -2.46 -13.11
N ALA A 50 -11.64 -3.18 -12.00
CA ALA A 50 -12.71 -4.16 -11.80
C ALA A 50 -14.03 -3.52 -11.31
N CYS A 51 -14.06 -2.21 -11.06
CA CYS A 51 -15.18 -1.52 -10.39
C CYS A 51 -15.50 -2.13 -9.01
N GLY A 52 -14.46 -2.64 -8.32
CA GLY A 52 -14.59 -3.36 -7.06
C GLY A 52 -14.75 -4.88 -7.22
N PHE A 53 -14.72 -5.59 -6.10
CA PHE A 53 -14.86 -7.04 -6.06
C PHE A 53 -15.96 -7.43 -5.07
N ARG A 54 -16.80 -8.38 -5.46
CA ARG A 54 -17.93 -8.84 -4.64
C ARG A 54 -17.51 -9.62 -3.39
N ASN A 55 -16.31 -10.22 -3.40
CA ASN A 55 -15.76 -10.91 -2.24
C ASN A 55 -14.23 -10.80 -2.19
N ARG A 56 -13.65 -11.00 -1.00
CA ARG A 56 -12.21 -10.89 -0.76
C ARG A 56 -11.39 -12.01 -1.43
N SER A 57 -11.98 -13.19 -1.59
CA SER A 57 -11.31 -14.33 -2.24
C SER A 57 -10.98 -14.02 -3.70
N ARG A 58 -11.96 -13.51 -4.47
CA ARG A 58 -11.78 -13.07 -5.86
C ARG A 58 -10.78 -11.94 -5.98
N PHE A 59 -10.77 -11.00 -5.03
CA PHE A 59 -9.77 -9.92 -5.02
C PHE A 59 -8.36 -10.46 -4.83
N LYS A 60 -8.14 -11.37 -3.87
CA LYS A 60 -6.84 -12.03 -3.65
C LYS A 60 -6.39 -12.80 -4.89
N MET A 61 -7.29 -13.58 -5.48
CA MET A 61 -6.97 -14.35 -6.68
C MET A 61 -6.59 -13.44 -7.85
N ALA A 62 -7.32 -12.33 -8.05
CA ALA A 62 -6.98 -11.35 -9.07
C ALA A 62 -5.62 -10.69 -8.81
N ILE A 63 -5.29 -10.35 -7.56
CA ILE A 63 -3.96 -9.83 -7.20
C ILE A 63 -2.88 -10.85 -7.54
N LEU A 64 -3.04 -12.11 -7.13
CA LEU A 64 -2.06 -13.16 -7.40
C LEU A 64 -1.92 -13.45 -8.89
N PHE A 65 -3.02 -13.43 -9.65
CA PHE A 65 -3.00 -13.61 -11.10
C PHE A 65 -2.23 -12.51 -11.83
N HIS A 66 -2.48 -11.25 -11.49
CA HIS A 66 -1.88 -10.13 -12.23
C HIS A 66 -0.51 -9.69 -11.69
N LEU A 67 -0.25 -9.87 -10.40
CA LEU A 67 0.94 -9.35 -9.72
C LEU A 67 1.80 -10.44 -9.05
N GLY A 68 1.24 -11.64 -8.84
CA GLY A 68 1.90 -12.73 -8.11
C GLY A 68 2.33 -13.92 -8.98
N GLY A 69 2.16 -13.83 -10.31
CA GLY A 69 2.56 -14.90 -11.24
C GLY A 69 1.71 -16.16 -11.16
N LEU A 70 0.51 -16.10 -10.58
CA LEU A 70 -0.43 -17.23 -10.60
C LEU A 70 -0.84 -17.50 -12.05
N SER A 71 -0.51 -18.68 -12.57
CA SER A 71 -1.05 -19.15 -13.85
C SER A 71 -2.43 -19.74 -13.61
N LEU A 72 -3.43 -19.26 -14.36
CA LEU A 72 -4.77 -19.89 -14.44
C LEU A 72 -4.87 -20.88 -15.60
N LEU A 73 -3.76 -21.13 -16.31
CA LEU A 73 -3.73 -22.10 -17.39
C LEU A 73 -3.99 -23.49 -16.79
N LEU A 74 -4.89 -24.25 -17.41
CA LEU A 74 -5.31 -25.56 -16.93
C LEU A 74 -4.08 -26.49 -16.89
N ASP A 75 -3.67 -26.95 -15.70
CA ASP A 75 -2.71 -28.05 -15.53
C ASP A 75 -3.35 -29.39 -15.97
N GLY A 76 -3.76 -29.49 -17.23
CA GLY A 76 -4.52 -30.62 -17.77
C GLY A 76 -4.60 -30.71 -19.29
N LEU A 77 -3.80 -29.94 -20.02
CA LEU A 77 -3.55 -30.13 -21.46
C LEU A 77 -2.07 -30.42 -21.69
N THR A 78 -1.65 -31.61 -21.25
CA THR A 78 -0.46 -32.33 -21.71
C THR A 78 -0.82 -33.80 -21.83
#